data_AF-A0A4R4DE67-F1
#
_entry.id   AF-A0A4R4DE67-F1
#
_cell.length_a   1.000
_cell.length_b   1.000
_cell.length_c   1.000
_cell.angle_alpha   90.00
_cell.angle_beta   90.00
_cell.angle_gamma   90.00
#
_symmetry.space_group_name_H-M   'P 1'
#
loop_
_entity.id
_entity.type
_entity.pdbx_description
1 polymer ?
#
loop_
_entity_poly.entity_id
_entity_poly.type
_entity_poly.pdbx_seq_one_letter_code
_entity_poly.pdbx_strand_id
1 'polypeptide(L)'
;MTDWTWPSPQSGRSGWRTRMPGSMRLGTENPCPGRDRNGLMGRASLARAMPDRMRPMRMDAPLAQTLCARLCHDLGGAVGALAGTLDLAGEGDAEMLALARETATALRQRLRLYAAAWGGAAEAADAEALRCLLDGAPCAPRIRFVTEPLSPGRPLPATLVPLALNAALLAAEALPRGGTVTLAGSATAGLLVRPEGRDAAWPPGLPALLGGAAAPEEGPRRVLGPWLLALAAAAGWTAGLAPGEATGAPALRLAPA
;
A
#
# COMPACT_ATOMS: atom_id res chain seq x y z
N MET A 1 -8.95 -25.10 9.98
CA MET A 1 -8.38 -26.22 9.20
C MET A 1 -8.07 -25.69 7.82
N THR A 2 -6.78 -25.60 7.57
CA THR A 2 -6.09 -24.94 6.46
C THR A 2 -5.94 -25.89 5.28
N ASP A 3 -6.20 -25.40 4.07
CA ASP A 3 -5.26 -25.58 2.96
C ASP A 3 -5.53 -24.53 1.87
N TRP A 4 -4.58 -23.64 1.62
CA TRP A 4 -4.62 -22.66 0.52
C TRP A 4 -3.32 -22.75 -0.28
N THR A 5 -2.92 -23.98 -0.62
CA THR A 5 -1.96 -24.21 -1.69
C THR A 5 -2.56 -23.77 -3.01
N TRP A 6 -2.02 -22.67 -3.55
CA TRP A 6 -2.13 -22.36 -4.97
C TRP A 6 -1.54 -23.53 -5.78
N PRO A 7 -2.17 -24.00 -6.87
CA PRO A 7 -1.59 -25.06 -7.68
C PRO A 7 -0.22 -24.61 -8.18
N SER A 8 0.82 -25.37 -7.81
CA SER A 8 2.16 -25.18 -8.35
C SER A 8 2.11 -25.45 -9.86
N PRO A 9 2.67 -24.56 -10.71
CA PRO A 9 2.78 -24.88 -12.12
C PRO A 9 3.71 -26.09 -12.26
N GLN A 10 3.19 -27.20 -12.79
CA GLN A 10 4.02 -28.31 -13.25
C GLN A 10 4.77 -27.87 -14.52
N SER A 11 5.82 -27.06 -14.37
CA SER A 11 6.71 -26.70 -15.48
C SER A 11 7.79 -27.76 -15.67
N GLY A 12 7.37 -28.95 -16.07
CA GLY A 12 8.24 -29.95 -16.67
C GLY A 12 8.37 -29.73 -18.18
N ARG A 13 8.95 -28.61 -18.63
CA ARG A 13 9.53 -28.51 -19.99
C ARG A 13 10.76 -27.62 -20.01
N SER A 14 11.88 -28.22 -20.38
CA SER A 14 13.16 -27.56 -20.60
C SER A 14 13.16 -26.74 -21.88
N GLY A 15 13.61 -25.49 -21.79
CA GLY A 15 14.12 -24.78 -22.95
C GLY A 15 13.61 -23.36 -23.02
N TRP A 16 14.35 -22.43 -22.43
CA TRP A 16 14.70 -21.11 -22.96
C TRP A 16 15.86 -20.56 -22.09
N ARG A 17 17.08 -21.10 -22.29
CA ARG A 17 18.31 -20.42 -21.85
C ARG A 17 18.72 -19.47 -22.98
N THR A 18 18.54 -18.17 -22.80
CA THR A 18 19.25 -17.19 -23.63
C THR A 18 20.69 -17.09 -23.13
N ARG A 19 21.62 -17.41 -24.04
CA ARG A 19 23.08 -17.30 -23.87
C ARG A 19 23.48 -15.84 -23.70
N MET A 20 24.26 -15.52 -22.68
CA MET A 20 25.13 -14.35 -22.67
C MET A 20 26.43 -14.71 -23.43
N PRO A 21 26.83 -13.99 -24.51
CA PRO A 21 28.13 -14.19 -25.12
C PRO A 21 29.21 -13.36 -24.43
N GLY A 22 30.36 -13.99 -24.16
CA GLY A 22 31.64 -13.27 -24.03
C GLY A 22 32.33 -13.34 -22.66
N SER A 23 32.77 -14.52 -22.23
CA SER A 23 33.87 -14.64 -21.26
C SER A 23 35.21 -14.48 -21.99
N MET A 24 35.95 -13.40 -21.72
CA MET A 24 37.36 -13.32 -22.06
C MET A 24 38.16 -13.35 -20.76
N ARG A 25 38.80 -14.48 -20.50
CA ARG A 25 39.78 -14.67 -19.42
C ARG A 25 41.14 -14.17 -19.90
N LEU A 26 41.69 -13.22 -19.18
CA LEU A 26 43.12 -12.90 -19.09
C LEU A 26 43.27 -12.56 -17.60
N GLY A 27 44.02 -13.26 -16.77
CA GLY A 27 45.41 -13.68 -16.85
C GLY A 27 45.90 -13.55 -15.41
N THR A 28 46.43 -14.62 -14.86
CA THR A 28 47.02 -14.70 -13.51
C THR A 28 48.26 -13.84 -13.41
N GLU A 29 48.42 -13.03 -12.36
CA GLU A 29 49.69 -12.81 -11.63
C GLU A 29 49.51 -11.75 -10.50
N ASN A 30 49.82 -12.16 -9.26
CA ASN A 30 50.20 -11.31 -8.12
C ASN A 30 51.74 -11.13 -8.18
N PRO A 31 52.37 -10.04 -7.68
CA PRO A 31 52.30 -9.69 -6.26
C PRO A 31 52.38 -8.18 -5.91
N CYS A 32 51.97 -7.85 -4.69
CA CYS A 32 52.19 -6.55 -4.05
C CYS A 32 53.69 -6.23 -3.87
N PRO A 33 54.06 -4.96 -4.04
CA PRO A 33 55.03 -4.35 -3.12
C PRO A 33 54.66 -2.90 -2.73
N GLY A 34 55.20 -2.43 -1.62
CA GLY A 34 55.44 -0.99 -1.41
C GLY A 34 54.48 -0.29 -0.45
N ARG A 35 54.86 -0.31 0.82
CA ARG A 35 54.34 0.53 1.90
C ARG A 35 55.10 1.86 1.90
N ASP A 36 54.50 2.93 1.41
CA ASP A 36 55.02 4.29 1.65
C ASP A 36 54.03 5.10 2.50
N ARG A 37 54.56 5.55 3.65
CA ARG A 37 53.92 6.38 4.65
C ARG A 37 54.03 7.85 4.25
N ASN A 38 53.07 8.63 4.70
CA ASN A 38 53.00 10.10 4.73
C ASN A 38 52.49 10.82 3.48
N GLY A 39 51.26 11.32 3.60
CA GLY A 39 50.64 12.27 2.69
C GLY A 39 49.30 12.73 3.25
N LEU A 40 49.31 13.36 4.42
CA LEU A 40 48.19 14.13 4.96
C LEU A 40 47.87 15.27 3.98
N MET A 41 46.74 15.21 3.28
CA MET A 41 45.94 16.40 2.96
C MET A 41 44.50 15.99 2.63
N GLY A 42 43.57 16.79 3.17
CA GLY A 42 42.17 16.44 3.36
C GLY A 42 41.44 16.08 2.08
N ARG A 43 40.86 14.87 2.08
CA ARG A 43 39.63 14.64 1.32
C ARG A 43 38.49 15.07 2.22
N ALA A 44 38.18 16.37 2.18
CA ALA A 44 36.88 16.84 2.61
C ALA A 44 35.85 15.96 1.89
N SER A 45 35.17 15.11 2.64
CA SER A 45 34.03 14.35 2.15
C SER A 45 33.03 15.37 1.67
N LEU A 46 32.97 15.58 0.35
CA LEU A 46 31.82 16.13 -0.33
C LEU A 46 30.69 15.10 -0.18
N ALA A 47 30.17 14.99 1.05
CA ALA A 47 28.82 14.56 1.31
C ALA A 47 27.93 15.63 0.70
N ARG A 48 27.82 15.58 -0.63
CA ARG A 48 26.84 16.31 -1.40
C ARG A 48 25.51 15.91 -0.78
N ALA A 49 24.86 16.87 -0.13
CA ALA A 49 23.58 16.67 0.52
C ALA A 49 22.64 15.98 -0.49
N MET A 50 22.37 14.70 -0.26
CA MET A 50 21.33 13.99 -0.99
C MET A 50 20.01 14.70 -0.65
N PRO A 51 19.11 14.91 -1.62
CA PRO A 51 17.79 15.44 -1.32
C PRO A 51 17.11 14.52 -0.28
N ASP A 52 16.34 15.11 0.62
CA ASP A 52 15.61 14.49 1.74
C ASP A 52 14.62 13.37 1.34
N ARG A 53 14.61 12.97 0.06
CA ARG A 53 13.71 11.95 -0.53
C ARG A 53 14.08 10.51 -0.20
N MET A 54 15.08 10.25 0.63
CA MET A 54 15.52 8.90 0.95
C MET A 54 16.13 8.82 2.35
N ARG A 55 15.39 9.26 3.37
CA ARG A 55 15.58 8.63 4.68
C ARG A 55 15.24 7.15 4.50
N PRO A 56 16.18 6.21 4.72
CA PRO A 56 15.86 4.81 4.61
C PRO A 56 14.78 4.50 5.64
N MET A 57 13.57 4.18 5.19
CA MET A 57 12.69 3.36 6.02
C MET A 57 13.54 2.17 6.44
N ARG A 58 13.65 1.91 7.74
CA ARG A 58 14.10 0.59 8.18
C ARG A 58 13.11 -0.40 7.58
N MET A 59 13.51 -1.05 6.48
CA MET A 59 12.65 -1.95 5.74
C MET A 59 12.39 -3.17 6.61
N ASP A 60 11.19 -3.23 7.18
CA ASP A 60 10.67 -4.43 7.80
C ASP A 60 10.22 -5.38 6.69
N ALA A 61 11.16 -6.20 6.21
CA ALA A 61 10.94 -7.15 5.12
C ALA A 61 9.72 -8.07 5.37
N PRO A 62 9.51 -8.63 6.57
CA PRO A 62 8.27 -9.33 6.93
C PRO A 62 6.98 -8.52 6.68
N LEU A 63 6.95 -7.25 7.07
CA LEU A 63 5.78 -6.38 6.85
C LEU A 63 5.55 -6.16 5.35
N ALA A 64 6.61 -5.90 4.59
CA ALA A 64 6.53 -5.73 3.13
C ALA A 64 6.04 -7.01 2.43
N GLN A 65 6.53 -8.19 2.84
CA GLN A 65 6.05 -9.48 2.32
C GLN A 65 4.57 -9.70 2.59
N THR A 66 4.10 -9.36 3.81
CA THR A 66 2.69 -9.46 4.18
C THR A 66 1.82 -8.52 3.34
N LEU A 67 2.31 -7.31 3.04
CA LEU A 67 1.64 -6.36 2.17
C LEU A 67 1.58 -6.85 0.72
N CYS A 68 2.67 -7.41 0.20
CA CYS A 68 2.71 -8.03 -1.12
C CYS A 68 1.71 -9.17 -1.23
N ALA A 69 1.61 -10.03 -0.21
CA ALA A 69 0.62 -11.10 -0.19
C ALA A 69 -0.83 -10.57 -0.20
N ARG A 70 -1.11 -9.45 0.48
CA ARG A 70 -2.42 -8.77 0.41
C ARG A 70 -2.70 -8.24 -0.99
N LEU A 71 -1.73 -7.59 -1.63
CA LEU A 71 -1.85 -7.10 -3.00
C LEU A 71 -2.14 -8.24 -3.98
N CYS A 72 -1.40 -9.35 -3.89
CA CYS A 72 -1.62 -10.52 -4.74
C CYS A 72 -3.03 -11.11 -4.55
N HIS A 73 -3.51 -11.18 -3.31
CA HIS A 73 -4.87 -11.62 -3.00
C HIS A 73 -5.93 -10.70 -3.64
N ASP A 74 -5.82 -9.38 -3.45
CA ASP A 74 -6.84 -8.43 -3.89
C ASP A 74 -6.89 -8.30 -5.43
N LEU A 75 -5.76 -8.52 -6.11
CA LEU A 75 -5.70 -8.51 -7.58
C LEU A 75 -6.05 -9.87 -8.20
N GLY A 76 -5.68 -10.98 -7.55
CA GLY A 76 -5.82 -12.33 -8.11
C GLY A 76 -7.26 -12.66 -8.51
N GLY A 77 -8.23 -12.34 -7.65
CA GLY A 77 -9.65 -12.56 -7.95
C GLY A 77 -10.15 -11.74 -9.15
N ALA A 78 -9.74 -10.48 -9.26
CA ALA A 78 -10.17 -9.61 -10.35
C ALA A 78 -9.52 -9.96 -11.70
N VAL A 79 -8.24 -10.36 -11.69
CA VAL A 79 -7.54 -10.86 -12.88
C VAL A 79 -8.15 -12.18 -13.34
N GLY A 80 -8.47 -13.08 -12.41
CA GLY A 80 -9.16 -14.34 -12.73
C GLY A 80 -10.55 -14.13 -13.32
N ALA A 81 -11.32 -13.19 -12.77
CA ALA A 81 -12.63 -12.81 -13.32
C ALA A 81 -12.52 -12.27 -14.76
N LEU A 82 -11.54 -11.39 -15.02
CA LEU A 82 -11.30 -10.87 -16.37
C LEU A 82 -10.93 -11.98 -17.35
N ALA A 83 -10.02 -12.88 -16.97
CA ALA A 83 -9.64 -14.02 -17.81
C ALA A 83 -10.86 -14.90 -18.13
N GLY A 84 -11.65 -15.25 -17.10
CA GLY A 84 -12.87 -16.04 -17.28
C GLY A 84 -13.91 -15.37 -18.20
N THR A 85 -14.08 -14.05 -18.11
CA THR A 85 -14.98 -13.33 -19.04
C THR A 85 -14.49 -13.37 -20.48
N LEU A 86 -13.17 -13.32 -20.71
CA LEU A 86 -12.60 -13.39 -22.06
C LEU A 86 -12.65 -14.80 -22.64
N ASP A 87 -12.43 -15.83 -21.82
CA ASP A 87 -12.50 -17.24 -22.26
C ASP A 87 -13.93 -17.63 -22.68
N LEU A 88 -14.94 -17.02 -22.07
CA LEU A 88 -16.36 -17.23 -22.40
C LEU A 88 -16.84 -16.34 -23.57
N ALA A 89 -16.10 -15.29 -23.92
CA ALA A 89 -16.49 -14.40 -24.99
C ALA A 89 -16.28 -15.09 -26.35
N GLY A 90 -17.38 -15.51 -26.98
CA GLY A 90 -17.36 -16.00 -28.35
C GLY A 90 -17.05 -14.90 -29.37
N GLU A 91 -16.83 -15.28 -30.62
CA GLU A 91 -16.67 -14.31 -31.71
C GLU A 91 -17.94 -13.44 -31.85
N GLY A 92 -17.79 -12.13 -31.65
CA GLY A 92 -18.89 -11.17 -31.79
C GLY A 92 -19.78 -10.98 -30.55
N ASP A 93 -19.44 -11.58 -29.41
CA ASP A 93 -20.17 -11.37 -28.15
C ASP A 93 -19.88 -9.99 -27.53
N ALA A 94 -20.65 -8.99 -27.97
CA ALA A 94 -20.47 -7.60 -27.56
C ALA A 94 -20.74 -7.37 -26.06
N GLU A 95 -21.61 -8.17 -25.44
CA GLU A 95 -21.95 -8.05 -24.02
C GLU A 95 -20.80 -8.53 -23.14
N MET A 96 -20.24 -9.71 -23.44
CA MET A 96 -19.08 -10.23 -22.72
C MET A 96 -17.84 -9.34 -22.90
N LEU A 97 -17.65 -8.77 -24.09
CA LEU A 97 -16.59 -7.80 -24.33
C LEU A 97 -16.80 -6.49 -23.56
N ALA A 98 -18.04 -6.02 -23.38
CA ALA A 98 -18.34 -4.86 -22.55
C ALA A 98 -18.00 -5.14 -21.07
N LEU A 99 -18.42 -6.30 -20.55
CA LEU A 99 -18.12 -6.74 -19.19
C LEU A 99 -16.60 -6.87 -18.94
N ALA A 100 -15.85 -7.39 -19.92
CA ALA A 100 -14.40 -7.46 -19.84
C ALA A 100 -13.76 -6.05 -19.77
N ARG A 101 -14.27 -5.08 -20.54
CA ARG A 101 -13.79 -3.68 -20.51
C ARG A 101 -14.09 -2.99 -19.18
N GLU A 102 -15.26 -3.25 -18.59
CA GLU A 102 -15.62 -2.75 -17.26
C GLU A 102 -14.70 -3.34 -16.19
N THR A 103 -14.48 -4.65 -16.23
CA THR A 103 -13.57 -5.36 -15.31
C THR A 103 -12.13 -4.84 -15.42
N ALA A 104 -11.63 -4.65 -16.64
CA ALA A 104 -10.30 -4.07 -16.88
C ALA A 104 -10.20 -2.61 -16.38
N THR A 105 -11.27 -1.83 -16.51
CA THR A 105 -11.32 -0.45 -16.01
C THR A 105 -11.28 -0.42 -14.48
N ALA A 106 -12.04 -1.29 -13.80
CA ALA A 106 -12.01 -1.43 -12.35
C ALA A 106 -10.62 -1.88 -11.86
N LEU A 107 -9.99 -2.84 -12.55
CA LEU A 107 -8.64 -3.30 -12.23
C LEU A 107 -7.60 -2.18 -12.36
N ARG A 108 -7.69 -1.36 -13.42
CA ARG A 108 -6.81 -0.20 -13.62
C ARG A 108 -6.97 0.83 -12.50
N GLN A 109 -8.20 1.13 -12.08
CA GLN A 109 -8.43 2.06 -10.97
C GLN A 109 -7.88 1.50 -9.65
N ARG A 110 -8.03 0.21 -9.40
CA ARG A 110 -7.44 -0.46 -8.24
C ARG A 110 -5.91 -0.39 -8.22
N LEU A 111 -5.26 -0.58 -9.37
CA LEU A 111 -3.81 -0.43 -9.48
C LEU A 111 -3.35 1.01 -9.21
N ARG A 112 -4.10 2.03 -9.67
CA ARG A 112 -3.81 3.44 -9.37
C ARG A 112 -3.90 3.73 -7.86
N LEU A 113 -4.93 3.22 -7.20
CA LEU A 113 -5.05 3.28 -5.74
C LEU A 113 -3.84 2.68 -5.05
N TYR A 114 -3.47 1.44 -5.39
CA TYR A 114 -2.34 0.77 -4.74
C TYR A 114 -0.99 1.43 -5.05
N ALA A 115 -0.80 1.98 -6.24
CA ALA A 115 0.39 2.76 -6.56
C ALA A 115 0.49 4.01 -5.67
N ALA A 116 -0.62 4.74 -5.47
CA ALA A 116 -0.66 5.90 -4.59
C ALA A 116 -0.52 5.53 -3.09
N ALA A 117 -1.09 4.41 -2.67
CA ALA A 117 -1.10 3.98 -1.26
C ALA A 117 0.21 3.30 -0.83
N TRP A 118 0.87 2.55 -1.73
CA TRP A 118 1.96 1.63 -1.39
C TRP A 118 3.20 1.76 -2.30
N GLY A 119 3.12 2.50 -3.41
CA GLY A 119 4.18 2.57 -4.43
C GLY A 119 5.36 3.50 -4.14
N GLY A 120 5.35 4.24 -3.03
CA GLY A 120 6.48 5.09 -2.60
C GLY A 120 6.67 6.41 -3.36
N ALA A 121 5.86 6.69 -4.38
CA ALA A 121 5.93 7.91 -5.19
C ALA A 121 4.55 8.58 -5.31
N ALA A 122 3.90 8.82 -4.18
CA ALA A 122 2.63 9.54 -4.16
C ALA A 122 2.82 11.01 -4.59
N GLU A 123 1.79 11.57 -5.21
CA GLU A 123 1.70 12.99 -5.54
C GLU A 123 0.79 13.71 -4.54
N ALA A 124 0.87 15.04 -4.48
CA ALA A 124 -0.08 15.81 -3.70
C ALA A 124 -1.49 15.65 -4.29
N ALA A 125 -2.50 15.44 -3.44
CA ALA A 125 -3.86 15.14 -3.87
C ALA A 125 -4.88 15.96 -3.10
N ASP A 126 -5.84 16.56 -3.80
CA ASP A 126 -7.00 17.18 -3.18
C ASP A 126 -8.06 16.13 -2.77
N ALA A 127 -9.16 16.60 -2.18
CA ALA A 127 -10.24 15.74 -1.72
C ALA A 127 -10.86 14.91 -2.86
N GLU A 128 -10.96 15.47 -4.06
CA GLU A 128 -11.54 14.79 -5.21
C GLU A 128 -10.62 13.71 -5.76
N ALA A 129 -9.33 14.02 -5.91
CA ALA A 129 -8.32 13.07 -6.32
C ALA A 129 -8.24 11.87 -5.35
N LEU A 130 -8.34 12.11 -4.04
CA LEU A 130 -8.38 11.04 -3.03
C LEU A 130 -9.62 10.16 -3.17
N ARG A 131 -10.81 10.75 -3.37
CA ARG A 131 -12.05 10.00 -3.61
C ARG A 131 -11.96 9.14 -4.87
N CYS A 132 -11.47 9.72 -5.97
CA CYS A 132 -11.29 9.02 -7.25
C CYS A 132 -10.30 7.83 -7.12
N LEU A 133 -9.25 7.98 -6.32
CA LEU A 133 -8.37 6.85 -5.98
C LEU A 133 -9.11 5.79 -5.16
N LEU A 134 -9.85 6.19 -4.13
CA LEU A 134 -10.59 5.28 -3.26
C LEU A 134 -11.72 4.51 -3.97
N ASP A 135 -12.27 5.04 -5.07
CA ASP A 135 -13.22 4.31 -5.93
C ASP A 135 -12.59 3.04 -6.55
N GLY A 136 -11.25 2.95 -6.61
CA GLY A 136 -10.54 1.73 -7.00
C GLY A 136 -10.52 0.63 -5.92
N ALA A 137 -10.97 0.90 -4.70
CA ALA A 137 -10.89 -0.04 -3.59
C ALA A 137 -11.74 -1.30 -3.85
N PRO A 138 -11.27 -2.51 -3.46
CA PRO A 138 -12.08 -3.73 -3.57
C PRO A 138 -13.45 -3.66 -2.88
N CYS A 139 -13.57 -2.80 -1.86
CA CYS A 139 -14.79 -2.60 -1.08
C CYS A 139 -15.73 -1.52 -1.65
N ALA A 140 -15.31 -0.75 -2.68
CA ALA A 140 -16.09 0.35 -3.25
C ALA A 140 -17.54 -0.01 -3.64
N PRO A 141 -17.87 -1.24 -4.11
CA PRO A 141 -19.27 -1.61 -4.37
C PRO A 141 -20.19 -1.59 -3.14
N ARG A 142 -19.64 -1.61 -1.92
CA ARG A 142 -20.40 -1.60 -0.65
C ARG A 142 -20.08 -0.40 0.25
N ILE A 143 -19.03 0.36 -0.08
CA ILE A 143 -18.48 1.42 0.76
C ILE A 143 -18.43 2.71 -0.04
N ARG A 144 -19.07 3.76 0.49
CA ARG A 144 -18.98 5.10 -0.07
C ARG A 144 -17.89 5.88 0.65
N PHE A 145 -16.92 6.41 -0.10
CA PHE A 145 -15.90 7.31 0.45
C PHE A 145 -16.33 8.77 0.26
N VAL A 146 -16.35 9.53 1.35
CA VAL A 146 -16.73 10.95 1.36
C VAL A 146 -15.69 11.78 2.11
N THR A 147 -15.70 13.09 1.89
CA THR A 147 -14.77 14.03 2.51
C THR A 147 -15.51 15.18 3.17
N GLU A 148 -15.21 15.53 4.42
CA GLU A 148 -15.93 16.55 5.18
C GLU A 148 -15.00 17.40 6.05
N PRO A 149 -15.00 18.72 5.84
CA PRO A 149 -14.01 19.30 4.94
C PRO A 149 -12.61 18.68 5.09
N LEU A 150 -12.10 18.12 4.00
CA LEU A 150 -10.73 17.63 3.91
C LEU A 150 -9.85 18.66 3.20
N SER A 151 -8.91 19.24 3.95
CA SER A 151 -7.91 20.19 3.46
C SER A 151 -8.51 21.30 2.56
N PRO A 152 -9.45 22.11 3.08
CA PRO A 152 -10.17 23.08 2.25
C PRO A 152 -9.21 24.07 1.59
N GLY A 153 -9.30 24.20 0.26
CA GLY A 153 -8.51 25.14 -0.53
C GLY A 153 -7.04 24.75 -0.77
N ARG A 154 -6.58 23.55 -0.36
CA ARG A 154 -5.22 23.08 -0.64
C ARG A 154 -5.13 21.55 -0.74
N PRO A 155 -4.34 20.98 -1.66
CA PRO A 155 -4.12 19.54 -1.71
C PRO A 155 -3.39 19.05 -0.45
N LEU A 156 -3.64 17.79 -0.05
CA LEU A 156 -2.79 17.12 0.92
C LEU A 156 -1.38 16.93 0.33
N PRO A 157 -0.31 17.18 1.09
CA PRO A 157 1.04 16.88 0.67
C PRO A 157 1.20 15.41 0.28
N ALA A 158 2.07 15.14 -0.71
CA ALA A 158 2.41 13.79 -1.17
C ALA A 158 2.77 12.82 -0.02
N THR A 159 3.42 13.32 1.03
CA THR A 159 3.79 12.52 2.21
C THR A 159 2.60 12.04 3.03
N LEU A 160 1.44 12.72 2.96
CA LEU A 160 0.24 12.37 3.72
C LEU A 160 -0.80 11.60 2.91
N VAL A 161 -0.68 11.58 1.57
CA VAL A 161 -1.60 10.84 0.71
C VAL A 161 -1.61 9.34 1.03
N PRO A 162 -0.47 8.63 1.18
CA PRO A 162 -0.46 7.24 1.61
C PRO A 162 -1.14 7.02 2.97
N LEU A 163 -0.95 7.94 3.93
CA LEU A 163 -1.58 7.85 5.25
C LEU A 163 -3.11 7.95 5.14
N ALA A 164 -3.61 8.94 4.39
CA ALA A 164 -5.04 9.15 4.19
C ALA A 164 -5.71 7.95 3.49
N LEU A 165 -5.09 7.43 2.42
CA LEU A 165 -5.61 6.27 1.68
C LEU A 165 -5.62 5.01 2.55
N ASN A 166 -4.54 4.71 3.27
CA ASN A 166 -4.48 3.52 4.13
C ASN A 166 -5.43 3.63 5.33
N ALA A 167 -5.60 4.81 5.92
CA ALA A 167 -6.57 5.02 6.98
C ALA A 167 -8.02 4.81 6.51
N ALA A 168 -8.36 5.27 5.30
CA ALA A 168 -9.66 5.03 4.70
C ALA A 168 -9.91 3.55 4.36
N LEU A 169 -8.90 2.86 3.81
CA LEU A 169 -8.99 1.42 3.54
C LEU A 169 -9.15 0.62 4.83
N LEU A 170 -8.42 0.98 5.89
CA LEU A 170 -8.55 0.36 7.20
C LEU A 170 -9.95 0.63 7.80
N ALA A 171 -10.47 1.85 7.70
CA ALA A 171 -11.83 2.19 8.13
C ALA A 171 -12.91 1.39 7.40
N ALA A 172 -12.71 1.09 6.11
CA ALA A 172 -13.62 0.21 5.38
C ALA A 172 -13.64 -1.23 5.94
N GLU A 173 -12.56 -1.72 6.56
CA GLU A 173 -12.56 -3.03 7.24
C GLU A 173 -13.42 -3.05 8.52
N ALA A 174 -13.78 -1.87 9.05
CA ALA A 174 -14.71 -1.75 10.18
C ALA A 174 -16.18 -1.87 9.77
N LEU A 175 -16.49 -1.97 8.47
CA LEU A 175 -17.84 -1.91 7.91
C LEU A 175 -18.26 -3.24 7.26
N PRO A 176 -18.56 -4.29 8.05
CA PRO A 176 -18.86 -5.63 7.52
C PRO A 176 -20.12 -5.68 6.65
N ARG A 177 -21.04 -4.72 6.83
CA ARG A 177 -22.30 -4.62 6.08
C ARG A 177 -22.32 -3.46 5.07
N GLY A 178 -21.17 -2.86 4.78
CA GLY A 178 -21.11 -1.65 3.99
C GLY A 178 -21.42 -0.39 4.82
N GLY A 179 -21.38 0.76 4.16
CA GLY A 179 -21.59 2.05 4.81
C GLY A 179 -20.78 3.17 4.16
N THR A 180 -20.46 4.18 4.97
CA THR A 180 -19.72 5.38 4.55
C THR A 180 -18.42 5.47 5.33
N VAL A 181 -17.34 5.80 4.64
CA VAL A 181 -16.07 6.22 5.25
C VAL A 181 -15.87 7.69 4.97
N THR A 182 -15.87 8.50 6.03
CA THR A 182 -15.71 9.95 5.95
C THR A 182 -14.29 10.34 6.32
N LEU A 183 -13.60 11.04 5.43
CA LEU A 183 -12.27 11.62 5.65
C LEU A 183 -12.38 13.13 5.93
N ALA A 184 -11.73 13.59 6.99
CA ALA A 184 -11.79 14.98 7.43
C ALA A 184 -10.42 15.48 7.89
N GLY A 185 -10.27 16.80 8.00
CA GLY A 185 -9.11 17.44 8.61
C GLY A 185 -8.09 17.95 7.60
N SER A 186 -6.84 18.15 8.02
CA SER A 186 -5.79 18.69 7.14
C SER A 186 -4.38 18.38 7.66
N ALA A 187 -3.36 18.66 6.85
CA ALA A 187 -1.96 18.47 7.23
C ALA A 187 -1.56 19.15 8.55
N THR A 188 -2.18 20.29 8.91
CA THR A 188 -1.85 21.06 10.12
C THR A 188 -2.72 20.68 11.33
N ALA A 189 -3.95 20.22 11.10
CA ALA A 189 -4.91 19.89 12.16
C ALA A 189 -4.93 18.39 12.51
N GLY A 190 -4.27 17.56 11.70
CA GLY A 190 -4.45 16.12 11.71
C GLY A 190 -5.57 15.67 10.76
N LEU A 191 -5.62 14.37 10.50
CA LEU A 191 -6.66 13.72 9.72
C LEU A 191 -7.58 12.93 10.65
N LEU A 192 -8.86 12.88 10.31
CA LEU A 192 -9.85 12.06 10.99
C LEU A 192 -10.56 11.18 9.95
N VAL A 193 -10.72 9.90 10.27
CA VAL A 193 -11.41 8.94 9.42
C VAL A 193 -12.52 8.28 10.24
N ARG A 194 -13.76 8.45 9.80
CA ARG A 194 -14.96 7.92 10.46
C ARG A 194 -15.58 6.80 9.63
N PRO A 195 -15.59 5.56 10.12
CA PRO A 195 -16.42 4.50 9.55
C PRO A 195 -17.84 4.56 10.14
N GLU A 196 -18.85 4.66 9.27
CA GLU A 196 -20.27 4.72 9.66
C GLU A 196 -21.07 3.67 8.89
N GLY A 197 -21.72 2.77 9.62
CA GLY A 197 -22.53 1.70 9.03
C GLY A 197 -23.10 0.76 10.07
N ARG A 198 -23.96 -0.16 9.62
CA ARG A 198 -24.57 -1.16 10.51
C ARG A 198 -23.51 -2.12 11.03
N ASP A 199 -23.51 -2.36 12.34
CA ASP A 199 -22.56 -3.22 13.05
C ASP A 199 -21.10 -2.78 12.84
N ALA A 200 -20.85 -1.47 12.70
CA ALA A 200 -19.51 -0.93 12.52
C ALA A 200 -18.63 -1.26 13.74
N ALA A 201 -17.53 -1.99 13.52
CA ALA A 201 -16.62 -2.44 14.57
C ALA A 201 -15.20 -2.63 14.03
N TRP A 202 -14.21 -2.08 14.73
CA TRP A 202 -12.81 -2.29 14.37
C TRP A 202 -12.39 -3.76 14.52
N PRO A 203 -11.41 -4.22 13.73
CA PRO A 203 -10.75 -5.51 13.96
C PRO A 203 -10.29 -5.66 15.42
N PRO A 204 -10.49 -6.83 16.07
CA PRO A 204 -10.20 -7.01 17.50
C PRO A 204 -8.78 -6.61 17.93
N GLY A 205 -7.77 -6.83 17.10
CA GLY A 205 -6.38 -6.49 17.40
C GLY A 205 -6.01 -5.02 17.19
N LEU A 206 -6.84 -4.24 16.47
CA LEU A 206 -6.50 -2.86 16.10
C LEU A 206 -6.39 -1.91 17.31
N PRO A 207 -7.31 -1.89 18.29
CA PRO A 207 -7.17 -1.02 19.45
C PRO A 207 -5.90 -1.28 20.26
N ALA A 208 -5.54 -2.55 20.46
CA ALA A 208 -4.30 -2.93 21.16
C ALA A 208 -3.06 -2.49 20.38
N LEU A 209 -3.06 -2.70 19.06
CA LEU A 209 -2.00 -2.26 18.17
C LEU A 209 -1.79 -0.75 18.21
N LEU A 210 -2.87 0.04 18.14
CA LEU A 210 -2.82 1.51 18.25
C LEU A 210 -2.37 1.97 19.65
N GLY A 211 -2.62 1.16 20.69
CA GLY A 211 -2.11 1.38 22.05
C GLY A 211 -0.64 1.04 22.24
N GLY A 212 0.08 0.61 21.19
CA GLY A 212 1.49 0.27 21.24
C GLY A 212 1.80 -1.17 21.65
N ALA A 213 0.78 -2.04 21.76
CA ALA A 213 1.02 -3.47 21.90
C ALA A 213 1.66 -4.02 20.61
N ALA A 214 2.47 -5.07 20.74
CA ALA A 214 2.97 -5.79 19.58
C ALA A 214 1.79 -6.22 18.71
N ALA A 215 1.90 -5.97 17.39
CA ALA A 215 0.94 -6.52 16.45
C ALA A 215 0.95 -8.05 16.64
N PRO A 216 -0.18 -8.68 16.97
CA PRO A 216 -0.27 -10.12 16.76
C PRO A 216 0.07 -10.39 15.29
N GLU A 217 0.76 -11.48 15.02
CA GLU A 217 1.16 -11.88 13.67
C GLU A 217 -0.10 -12.27 12.88
N GLU A 218 -0.82 -11.26 12.42
CA GLU A 218 -2.07 -11.41 11.70
C GLU A 218 -1.73 -11.24 10.21
N GLY A 219 -1.87 -12.33 9.45
CA GLY A 219 -1.46 -12.40 8.05
C GLY A 219 -2.09 -11.35 7.10
N PRO A 220 -2.05 -11.56 5.78
CA PRO A 220 -2.32 -10.52 4.77
C PRO A 220 -3.62 -9.70 4.95
N ARG A 221 -4.65 -10.28 5.57
CA ARG A 221 -5.93 -9.59 5.83
C ARG A 221 -5.84 -8.45 6.84
N ARG A 222 -4.82 -8.40 7.69
CA ARG A 222 -4.72 -7.44 8.82
C ARG A 222 -3.52 -6.50 8.71
N VAL A 223 -2.80 -6.57 7.58
CA VAL A 223 -1.58 -5.80 7.33
C VAL A 223 -1.77 -4.28 7.34
N LEU A 224 -2.98 -3.78 7.05
CA LEU A 224 -3.23 -2.35 6.94
C LEU A 224 -3.00 -1.59 8.26
N GLY A 225 -3.25 -2.21 9.42
CA GLY A 225 -2.98 -1.61 10.72
C GLY A 225 -1.47 -1.37 10.95
N PRO A 226 -0.64 -2.44 10.94
CA PRO A 226 0.81 -2.31 11.08
C PRO A 226 1.43 -1.42 9.99
N TRP A 227 0.95 -1.52 8.75
CA TRP A 227 1.41 -0.68 7.65
C TRP A 227 1.10 0.80 7.87
N LEU A 228 -0.12 1.13 8.34
CA LEU A 228 -0.48 2.50 8.67
C LEU A 228 0.41 3.08 9.78
N LEU A 229 0.72 2.30 10.81
CA LEU A 229 1.63 2.73 11.88
C LEU A 229 3.05 2.99 11.36
N ALA A 230 3.56 2.12 10.47
CA ALA A 230 4.86 2.32 9.84
C ALA A 230 4.90 3.59 8.99
N LEU A 231 3.85 3.86 8.20
CA LEU A 231 3.70 5.08 7.42
C LEU A 231 3.62 6.33 8.32
N ALA A 232 2.82 6.26 9.39
CA ALA A 232 2.68 7.36 10.35
C ALA A 232 4.04 7.69 10.99
N ALA A 233 4.77 6.69 11.49
CA ALA A 233 6.09 6.87 12.07
C ALA A 233 7.09 7.48 11.07
N ALA A 234 7.09 7.03 9.82
CA ALA A 234 7.95 7.58 8.77
C ALA A 234 7.65 9.05 8.44
N ALA A 235 6.38 9.46 8.55
CA ALA A 235 5.94 10.83 8.32
C ALA A 235 6.10 11.75 9.55
N GLY A 236 6.45 11.22 10.73
CA GLY A 236 6.43 11.96 11.99
C GLY A 236 5.01 12.21 12.51
N TRP A 237 4.14 11.21 12.35
CA TRP A 237 2.74 11.23 12.74
C TRP A 237 2.43 10.06 13.70
N THR A 238 1.36 10.21 14.45
CA THR A 238 0.80 9.19 15.34
C THR A 238 -0.61 8.83 14.89
N ALA A 239 -1.02 7.59 15.15
CA ALA A 239 -2.37 7.10 14.90
C ALA A 239 -3.01 6.67 16.22
N GLY A 240 -4.29 6.94 16.40
CA GLY A 240 -5.04 6.51 17.58
C GLY A 240 -6.54 6.56 17.33
N LEU A 241 -7.32 5.98 18.23
CA LEU A 241 -8.78 6.10 18.19
C LEU A 241 -9.18 7.38 18.93
N ALA A 242 -10.03 8.18 18.30
CA ALA A 242 -10.65 9.31 18.97
C ALA A 242 -11.55 8.77 20.10
N PRO A 243 -11.58 9.42 21.26
CA PRO A 243 -12.60 9.14 22.27
C PRO A 243 -13.98 9.38 21.63
N GLY A 244 -14.86 8.38 21.67
CA GLY A 244 -16.15 8.40 20.98
C GLY A 244 -17.19 7.50 21.65
N GLU A 245 -18.46 7.86 21.47
CA GLU A 245 -19.65 7.39 22.21
C GLU A 245 -19.90 5.87 22.14
N ALA A 246 -20.68 5.36 23.10
CA ALA A 246 -20.89 3.95 23.42
C ALA A 246 -21.45 3.04 22.30
N THR A 247 -21.73 3.58 21.11
CA THR A 247 -22.31 2.85 19.97
C THR A 247 -21.56 3.13 18.68
N GLY A 248 -20.96 2.09 18.09
CA GLY A 248 -20.27 2.13 16.80
C GLY A 248 -18.74 2.10 16.91
N ALA A 249 -18.07 2.09 15.76
CA ALA A 249 -16.61 2.14 15.68
C ALA A 249 -16.13 3.60 15.91
N PRO A 250 -15.26 3.87 16.89
CA PRO A 250 -14.71 5.20 17.11
C PRO A 250 -13.91 5.68 15.89
N ALA A 251 -13.85 6.99 15.68
CA ALA A 251 -13.09 7.56 14.58
C ALA A 251 -11.58 7.26 14.74
N LEU A 252 -10.89 7.01 13.63
CA LEU A 252 -9.43 6.92 13.59
C LEU A 252 -8.86 8.32 13.41
N ARG A 253 -7.95 8.72 14.30
CA ARG A 253 -7.26 10.00 14.29
C ARG A 253 -5.80 9.80 13.90
N LEU A 254 -5.33 10.58 12.95
CA LEU A 254 -3.92 10.74 12.62
C LEU A 254 -3.50 12.17 12.96
N ALA A 255 -2.43 12.35 13.72
CA ALA A 255 -1.93 13.68 14.09
C ALA A 255 -0.40 13.76 13.97
N PRO A 256 0.17 14.95 13.71
CA PRO A 256 1.61 15.16 13.87
C PRO A 256 2.07 14.70 15.27
N ALA A 257 3.21 14.03 15.33
CA ALA A 257 3.81 13.52 16.56
C ALA A 257 4.42 14.63 17.43
#